data_AF-A0A3R7HDR7-F1
#
_entry.id   AF-A0A3R7HDR7-F1
#
_cell.length_a   1.000
_cell.length_b   1.000
_cell.length_c   1.000
_cell.angle_alpha   90.00
_cell.angle_beta   90.00
_cell.angle_gamma   90.00
#
_symmetry.space_group_name_H-M   'P 1'
#
loop_
_entity.id
_entity.type
_entity.pdbx_description
1 polymer ?
#
loop_
_entity_poly.entity_id
_entity_poly.type
_entity_poly.pdbx_seq_one_letter_code
_entity_poly.pdbx_strand_id
1 'polypeptide(L)'
;MEDKCLYEDDQDVVETINSIDKPKSKLKIYTPTLYKRNNFERKCRMPFINLTVNSNGDISTCCMVPPNKKYGNIFQNSNVWNNPTYQKMRKIMLDKSLFIPKFCKTCHGLGGNRICITSEGKTIYKETY
;
A
#
# COMPACT_ATOMS: atom_id res chain seq x y z
N MET A 1 2.42 21.19 -10.21
CA MET A 1 1.22 20.40 -10.58
C MET A 1 0.82 19.60 -9.38
N GLU A 2 -0.41 19.78 -8.90
CA GLU A 2 -0.96 19.05 -7.74
C GLU A 2 -1.28 17.59 -8.10
N ASP A 3 -1.16 16.69 -7.14
CA ASP A 3 -1.52 15.28 -7.29
C ASP A 3 -3.03 15.16 -7.59
N LYS A 4 -3.40 14.50 -8.70
CA LYS A 4 -4.79 14.28 -9.10
C LYS A 4 -5.23 12.88 -8.69
N CYS A 5 -5.72 12.75 -7.47
CA CYS A 5 -6.29 11.51 -6.94
C CYS A 5 -7.82 11.54 -7.04
N LEU A 6 -8.45 10.38 -7.25
CA LEU A 6 -9.92 10.24 -7.21
C LEU A 6 -10.39 10.04 -5.77
N TYR A 7 -11.07 11.01 -5.17
CA TYR A 7 -11.55 10.92 -3.79
C TYR A 7 -13.00 10.44 -3.69
N GLU A 8 -13.35 9.87 -2.54
CA GLU A 8 -14.71 9.36 -2.28
C GLU A 8 -15.72 10.47 -1.96
N ASP A 9 -15.22 11.67 -1.65
CA ASP A 9 -16.02 12.87 -1.39
C ASP A 9 -16.07 13.83 -2.59
N ASP A 10 -15.45 13.47 -3.72
CA ASP A 10 -15.61 14.20 -4.98
C ASP A 10 -16.88 13.70 -5.70
N GLN A 11 -17.93 14.52 -5.73
CA GLN A 11 -19.24 14.13 -6.27
C GLN A 11 -19.15 13.70 -7.75
N ASP A 12 -18.48 14.48 -8.60
CA ASP A 12 -18.31 14.19 -10.03
C ASP A 12 -17.65 12.81 -10.28
N VAL A 13 -16.71 12.44 -9.41
CA VAL A 13 -16.00 11.15 -9.49
C VAL A 13 -16.95 10.00 -9.16
N VAL A 14 -17.74 10.14 -8.10
CA VAL A 14 -18.71 9.13 -7.66
C VAL A 14 -19.78 8.92 -8.73
N GLU A 15 -20.33 10.00 -9.27
CA GLU A 15 -21.33 9.96 -10.33
C GLU A 15 -20.79 9.30 -11.59
N THR A 16 -19.58 9.67 -12.01
CA THR A 16 -18.91 9.06 -13.17
C THR A 16 -18.75 7.55 -12.97
N ILE A 17 -18.24 7.09 -11.83
CA ILE A 17 -18.06 5.65 -11.56
C ILE A 17 -19.39 4.91 -11.56
N ASN A 18 -20.45 5.51 -11.01
CA ASN A 18 -21.78 4.89 -10.95
C ASN A 18 -22.46 4.82 -12.32
N SER A 19 -22.11 5.71 -13.24
CA SER A 19 -22.63 5.70 -14.63
C SER A 19 -21.98 4.64 -15.53
N ILE A 20 -20.89 4.01 -15.10
CA ILE A 20 -20.20 2.98 -15.90
C ILE A 20 -21.10 1.75 -16.03
N ASP A 21 -21.60 1.51 -17.24
CA ASP A 21 -22.36 0.31 -17.54
C ASP A 21 -21.47 -0.94 -17.35
N LYS A 22 -21.95 -1.87 -16.53
CA LYS A 22 -21.22 -3.10 -16.23
C LYS A 22 -21.75 -4.16 -17.19
N PRO A 23 -20.96 -4.58 -18.21
CA PRO A 23 -21.43 -5.57 -19.17
C PRO A 23 -21.93 -6.81 -18.44
N LYS A 24 -23.08 -7.31 -18.90
CA LYS A 24 -23.68 -8.59 -18.46
C LYS A 24 -22.81 -9.74 -18.94
N SER A 25 -21.66 -9.91 -18.30
CA SER A 25 -20.66 -10.92 -18.60
C SER A 25 -20.32 -11.68 -17.32
N LYS A 26 -19.66 -12.83 -17.49
CA LYS A 26 -19.07 -13.56 -16.36
C LYS A 26 -17.84 -12.85 -15.77
N LEU A 27 -17.38 -11.76 -16.40
CA LEU A 27 -16.21 -11.02 -15.94
C LEU A 27 -16.60 -10.12 -14.76
N LYS A 28 -15.86 -10.26 -13.66
CA LYS A 28 -16.01 -9.39 -12.50
C LYS A 28 -15.20 -8.12 -12.73
N ILE A 29 -15.90 -7.03 -13.02
CA ILE A 29 -15.28 -5.72 -13.20
C ILE A 29 -15.17 -5.02 -11.86
N TYR A 30 -13.93 -4.67 -11.49
CA TYR A 30 -13.65 -3.87 -10.31
C TYR A 30 -13.42 -2.43 -10.75
N THR A 31 -14.25 -1.51 -10.25
CA THR A 31 -14.05 -0.08 -10.45
C THR A 31 -12.87 0.41 -9.60
N PRO A 32 -12.30 1.58 -9.94
CA PRO A 32 -11.30 2.22 -9.10
C PRO A 32 -11.80 2.36 -7.66
N THR A 33 -10.95 2.05 -6.69
CA THR A 33 -11.18 2.37 -5.28
C THR A 33 -10.87 3.84 -5.05
N LEU A 34 -11.77 4.55 -4.37
CA LEU A 34 -11.61 5.97 -4.12
C LEU A 34 -10.73 6.25 -2.90
N TYR A 35 -9.98 7.34 -2.93
CA TYR A 35 -9.19 7.83 -1.80
C TYR A 35 -10.12 8.41 -0.73
N LYS A 36 -9.89 7.99 0.52
CA LYS A 36 -10.43 8.70 1.67
C LYS A 36 -9.48 9.84 2.04
N ARG A 37 -9.98 11.06 2.25
CA ARG A 37 -9.16 12.18 2.74
C ARG A 37 -8.62 11.92 4.14
N ASN A 38 -9.51 11.42 5.00
CA ASN A 38 -9.22 11.05 6.38
C ASN A 38 -9.70 9.61 6.61
N ASN A 39 -9.08 8.88 7.54
CA ASN A 39 -9.44 7.51 7.94
C ASN A 39 -8.97 6.37 6.99
N PHE A 40 -7.67 6.05 7.04
CA PHE A 40 -7.13 4.85 6.41
C PHE A 40 -7.44 3.62 7.29
N GLU A 41 -8.11 2.62 6.70
CA GLU A 41 -8.26 1.34 7.37
C GLU A 41 -6.89 0.63 7.41
N ARG A 42 -6.31 0.49 8.61
CA ARG A 42 -5.01 -0.18 8.81
C ARG A 42 -5.14 -1.70 8.74
N LYS A 43 -5.65 -2.21 7.61
CA LYS A 43 -5.97 -3.64 7.40
C LYS A 43 -4.82 -4.45 6.78
N CYS A 44 -3.63 -3.86 6.61
CA CYS A 44 -2.51 -4.58 6.00
C CYS A 44 -1.97 -5.67 6.94
N ARG A 45 -2.06 -6.92 6.47
CA ARG A 45 -1.55 -8.09 7.20
C ARG A 45 -0.09 -8.41 6.89
N MET A 46 0.53 -7.76 5.90
CA MET A 46 1.88 -8.09 5.42
C MET A 46 2.93 -8.18 6.54
N PRO A 47 3.02 -7.21 7.47
CA PRO A 47 4.01 -7.27 8.55
C PRO A 47 3.80 -8.45 9.52
N PHE A 48 2.64 -9.10 9.51
CA PHE A 48 2.28 -10.19 10.40
C PHE A 48 2.43 -11.57 9.77
N ILE A 49 2.48 -11.66 8.43
CA ILE A 49 2.41 -12.96 7.73
C ILE A 49 3.52 -13.16 6.71
N ASN A 50 4.29 -12.12 6.34
CA ASN A 50 5.30 -12.22 5.29
C ASN A 50 6.70 -11.78 5.76
N LEU A 51 7.70 -12.59 5.39
CA LEU A 51 9.13 -12.28 5.46
C LEU A 51 9.69 -12.25 4.05
N THR A 52 10.03 -11.05 3.55
CA THR A 52 10.65 -10.90 2.23
C THR A 52 12.16 -10.82 2.41
N VAL A 53 12.91 -11.60 1.64
CA VAL A 53 14.37 -11.70 1.73
C VAL A 53 14.97 -11.62 0.33
N ASN A 54 16.08 -10.88 0.16
CA ASN A 54 16.83 -10.85 -1.10
C ASN A 54 18.03 -11.84 -1.08
N SER A 55 18.76 -11.96 -2.20
CA SER A 55 19.92 -12.86 -2.32
C SER A 55 21.07 -12.53 -1.36
N ASN A 56 21.17 -11.28 -0.91
CA ASN A 56 22.16 -10.84 0.08
C ASN A 56 21.73 -11.14 1.53
N GLY A 57 20.54 -11.71 1.71
CA GLY A 57 19.95 -12.00 3.01
C GLY A 57 19.29 -10.81 3.70
N ASP A 58 19.24 -9.65 3.07
CA ASP A 58 18.55 -8.50 3.63
C ASP A 58 17.03 -8.76 3.64
N ILE A 59 16.33 -8.18 4.62
CA ILE A 59 14.89 -8.42 4.81
C ILE A 59 14.03 -7.20 4.48
N SER A 60 12.72 -7.41 4.30
CA SER A 60 11.68 -6.38 4.28
C SER A 60 10.39 -6.89 4.90
N THR A 61 9.59 -5.95 5.44
CA THR A 61 8.29 -6.23 6.06
C THR A 61 7.12 -6.37 5.07
N CYS A 62 7.37 -6.14 3.77
CA CYS A 62 6.36 -6.16 2.72
C CYS A 62 6.99 -6.51 1.36
N CYS A 63 6.29 -7.28 0.52
CA CYS A 63 6.75 -7.63 -0.83
C CYS A 63 6.87 -6.42 -1.78
N MET A 64 6.14 -5.34 -1.50
CA MET A 64 6.18 -4.09 -2.28
C MET A 64 7.33 -3.17 -1.86
N VAL A 65 8.09 -3.53 -0.83
CA VAL A 65 9.23 -2.76 -0.34
C VAL A 65 10.48 -3.62 -0.53
N PRO A 66 11.44 -3.19 -1.35
CA PRO A 66 12.67 -3.93 -1.58
C PRO A 66 13.41 -4.21 -0.26
N PRO A 67 13.89 -5.46 -0.06
CA PRO A 67 14.73 -5.77 1.09
C PRO A 67 15.99 -4.90 1.14
N ASN A 68 16.35 -4.49 2.34
CA ASN A 68 17.48 -3.60 2.57
C ASN A 68 18.12 -3.92 3.92
N LYS A 69 19.45 -3.93 3.97
CA LYS A 69 20.22 -4.24 5.18
C LYS A 69 19.78 -3.44 6.40
N LYS A 70 19.30 -2.20 6.24
CA LYS A 70 18.78 -1.36 7.34
C LYS A 70 17.56 -1.94 8.05
N TYR A 71 16.84 -2.86 7.41
CA TYR A 71 15.68 -3.54 7.97
C TYR A 71 16.06 -4.81 8.73
N GLY A 72 17.28 -5.33 8.54
CA GLY A 72 17.80 -6.58 9.10
C GLY A 72 18.38 -7.49 8.02
N ASN A 73 19.16 -8.49 8.44
CA ASN A 73 19.75 -9.47 7.54
C ASN A 73 19.71 -10.87 8.17
N ILE A 74 19.22 -11.86 7.42
CA ILE A 74 19.01 -13.24 7.91
C ILE A 74 20.31 -13.98 8.24
N PHE A 75 21.43 -13.58 7.64
CA PHE A 75 22.73 -14.19 7.90
C PHE A 75 23.44 -13.56 9.10
N GLN A 76 22.98 -12.40 9.57
CA GLN A 76 23.61 -11.63 10.65
C GLN A 76 22.76 -11.58 11.93
N ASN A 77 21.46 -11.84 11.83
CA ASN A 77 20.52 -11.69 12.94
C ASN A 77 19.74 -12.98 13.19
N SER A 78 19.75 -13.47 14.42
CA SER A 78 19.10 -14.73 14.82
C SER A 78 17.57 -14.68 14.85
N ASN A 79 16.98 -13.49 15.00
CA ASN A 79 15.53 -13.31 15.09
C ASN A 79 15.04 -12.10 14.28
N VAL A 80 15.21 -12.17 12.96
CA VAL A 80 14.76 -11.12 12.02
C VAL A 80 13.26 -10.87 12.09
N TRP A 81 12.45 -11.90 12.37
CA TRP A 81 10.98 -11.81 12.40
C TRP A 81 10.44 -10.96 13.55
N ASN A 82 11.17 -10.91 14.66
CA ASN A 82 10.81 -10.11 15.83
C ASN A 82 11.78 -8.95 16.06
N ASN A 83 12.49 -8.51 15.01
CA ASN A 83 13.40 -7.38 15.15
C ASN A 83 12.65 -6.04 15.30
N PRO A 84 13.35 -4.94 15.65
CA PRO A 84 12.72 -3.63 15.84
C PRO A 84 11.93 -3.14 14.62
N THR A 85 12.40 -3.42 13.41
CA THR A 85 11.70 -3.04 12.16
C THR A 85 10.33 -3.71 12.07
N TYR A 86 10.27 -5.02 12.28
CA TYR A 86 9.02 -5.79 12.25
C TYR A 86 8.05 -5.37 13.37
N GLN A 87 8.56 -5.25 14.60
CA GLN A 87 7.74 -4.80 15.73
C GLN A 87 7.15 -3.40 15.48
N LYS A 88 7.97 -2.47 14.97
CA LYS A 88 7.52 -1.12 14.61
C LYS A 88 6.41 -1.14 13.56
N MET A 89 6.59 -1.91 12.48
CA MET A 89 5.58 -1.98 11.42
C MET A 89 4.27 -2.60 11.89
N ARG A 90 4.32 -3.67 12.70
CA ARG A 90 3.12 -4.25 13.33
C ARG A 90 2.43 -3.26 14.26
N LYS A 91 3.19 -2.53 15.08
CA LYS A 91 2.64 -1.48 15.97
C LYS A 91 1.94 -0.38 15.18
N ILE A 92 2.53 0.08 14.08
CA ILE A 92 1.89 1.07 13.18
C ILE A 92 0.56 0.52 12.64
N MET A 93 0.46 -0.76 12.30
CA MET A 93 -0.80 -1.34 11.81
C MET A 93 -1.88 -1.45 12.90
N LEU A 94 -1.50 -1.72 14.15
CA LEU A 94 -2.44 -1.89 15.26
C LEU A 94 -2.90 -0.56 15.89
N ASP A 95 -1.99 0.41 16.01
CA ASP A 95 -2.24 1.66 16.72
C ASP A 95 -2.59 2.79 15.74
N LYS A 96 -3.86 3.19 15.72
CA LYS A 96 -4.39 4.24 14.82
C LYS A 96 -3.82 5.64 15.07
N SER A 97 -3.12 5.87 16.18
CA SER A 97 -2.48 7.16 16.49
C SER A 97 -1.12 7.33 15.79
N LEU A 98 -0.46 6.22 15.42
CA LEU A 98 0.90 6.29 14.87
C LEU A 98 0.95 6.74 13.42
N PHE A 99 2.00 7.45 13.01
CA PHE A 99 2.20 7.85 11.63
C PHE A 99 2.34 6.64 10.68
N ILE A 100 1.58 6.65 9.58
CA ILE A 100 1.67 5.65 8.52
C ILE A 100 2.76 6.08 7.51
N PRO A 101 3.76 5.24 7.21
CA PRO A 101 4.77 5.55 6.19
C PRO A 101 4.18 5.91 4.83
N LYS A 102 4.82 6.82 4.09
CA LYS A 102 4.33 7.29 2.78
C LYS A 102 4.03 6.15 1.81
N PHE A 103 4.92 5.16 1.71
CA PHE A 103 4.73 4.00 0.83
C PHE A 103 3.49 3.16 1.20
N CYS A 104 3.11 3.10 2.48
CA CYS A 104 1.88 2.43 2.90
C CYS A 104 0.64 3.22 2.50
N LYS A 105 0.68 4.56 2.52
CA LYS A 105 -0.46 5.42 2.14
C LYS A 105 -0.81 5.30 0.65
N THR A 106 0.19 5.01 -0.18
CA THR A 106 0.05 4.82 -1.62
C THR A 106 -0.10 3.34 -2.00
N CYS A 107 -0.09 2.42 -1.04
CA CYS A 107 -0.16 0.98 -1.30
C CYS A 107 -1.60 0.51 -1.48
N HIS A 108 -1.81 -0.29 -2.53
CA HIS A 108 -3.06 -1.02 -2.75
C HIS A 108 -3.52 -1.82 -1.52
N GLY A 109 -2.60 -2.53 -0.86
CA GLY A 109 -2.94 -3.41 0.27
C GLY A 109 -3.43 -2.70 1.53
N LEU A 110 -3.24 -1.37 1.64
CA LEU A 110 -3.73 -0.56 2.75
C LEU A 110 -4.90 0.35 2.32
N GLY A 111 -5.04 0.62 1.02
CA GLY A 111 -5.99 1.61 0.49
C GLY A 111 -6.96 1.13 -0.60
N GLY A 112 -6.84 -0.09 -1.11
CA GLY A 112 -7.53 -0.56 -2.31
C GLY A 112 -6.90 0.00 -3.60
N ASN A 113 -7.45 -0.37 -4.76
CA ASN A 113 -6.98 0.04 -6.10
C ASN A 113 -7.23 1.53 -6.32
N ARG A 114 -6.36 2.42 -5.83
CA ARG A 114 -6.62 3.85 -5.93
C ARG A 114 -5.92 4.50 -7.11
N ILE A 115 -6.68 5.14 -8.00
CA ILE A 115 -6.14 5.89 -9.14
C ILE A 115 -5.66 7.26 -8.66
N CYS A 116 -4.36 7.50 -8.74
CA CYS A 116 -3.78 8.82 -8.60
C CYS A 116 -2.73 9.07 -9.69
N ILE A 117 -2.82 10.22 -10.33
CA ILE A 117 -1.86 10.71 -11.32
C ILE A 117 -1.00 11.75 -10.63
N THR A 118 0.29 11.45 -10.49
CA THR A 118 1.25 12.40 -9.93
C THR A 118 1.76 13.34 -11.00
N SER A 119 2.36 14.46 -10.59
CA SER A 119 2.93 15.51 -11.44
C SER A 119 3.96 15.03 -12.49
N GLU A 120 4.42 13.78 -12.41
CA GLU A 120 5.32 13.16 -13.38
C GLU A 120 4.61 12.48 -14.56
N GLY A 121 3.28 12.61 -14.69
CA GLY A 121 2.52 12.05 -15.81
C GLY A 121 2.43 10.51 -15.83
N LYS A 122 2.87 9.86 -14.74
CA LYS A 122 2.76 8.41 -14.57
C LYS A 122 1.52 8.10 -13.75
N THR A 123 0.56 7.39 -14.35
CA THR A 123 -0.39 6.58 -13.58
C THR A 123 0.46 5.69 -12.67
N ILE A 124 0.32 5.78 -11.35
CA ILE A 124 1.11 4.93 -10.45
C ILE A 124 0.56 3.50 -10.56
N TYR A 125 1.02 2.77 -11.59
CA TYR A 125 1.49 1.40 -11.47
C TYR A 125 3.00 1.45 -11.28
N LYS A 126 3.49 2.27 -10.36
CA LYS A 126 4.91 2.53 -10.24
C LYS A 126 5.52 1.46 -9.34
N GLU A 127 6.05 0.43 -9.98
CA GLU A 127 7.23 -0.29 -9.51
C GLU A 127 8.21 0.75 -8.94
N THR A 128 8.50 0.67 -7.65
CA THR A 128 9.47 1.57 -7.00
C THR A 128 10.52 0.74 -6.29
N TYR A 129 11.72 0.85 -6.87
CA TYR A 129 13.04 0.35 -6.53
C TYR A 129 13.50 0.64 -5.09
#